data_AF-I4N5B1-F1
#
_entry.id   AF-I4N5B1-F1
#
_cell.length_a   1.000
_cell.length_b   1.000
_cell.length_c   1.000
_cell.angle_alpha   90.00
_cell.angle_beta   90.00
_cell.angle_gamma   90.00
#
_symmetry.space_group_name_H-M   'P 1'
#
loop_
_entity.id
_entity.type
_entity.pdbx_description
1 polymer ?
#
loop_
_entity_poly.entity_id
_entity_poly.type
_entity_poly.pdbx_seq_one_letter_code
_entity_poly.pdbx_strand_id
1 'polypeptide(L)' 'MNLPAFFLNAVVCTTPAHDNCMPAQFLWMAPKFLNDAARARQCSTRAEQLNKAQTDRTIFYRCDERRGA' A
#
# COMPACT_ATOMS: atom_id res chain seq x y z
N MET A 1 -20.89 -0.83 -12.25
CA MET A 1 -19.49 -0.37 -12.40
C MET A 1 -18.70 -0.85 -11.20
N ASN A 2 -17.73 -1.75 -11.39
CA ASN A 2 -16.79 -2.13 -10.33
C ASN A 2 -15.80 -0.98 -10.15
N LEU A 3 -15.95 -0.20 -9.09
CA LEU A 3 -15.03 0.86 -8.72
C LEU A 3 -13.67 0.23 -8.36
N PRO A 4 -12.53 0.67 -8.95
CA PRO A 4 -11.22 0.16 -8.57
C PRO A 4 -10.97 0.44 -7.09
N ALA A 5 -10.84 -0.61 -6.30
CA ALA A 5 -10.51 -0.50 -4.90
C ALA A 5 -8.99 -0.32 -4.81
N PHE A 6 -8.54 0.82 -4.26
CA PHE A 6 -7.14 1.03 -3.92
C PHE A 6 -6.86 0.38 -2.57
N PHE A 7 -5.90 -0.53 -2.54
CA PHE A 7 -5.51 -1.32 -1.39
C PHE A 7 -4.11 -0.90 -0.96
N LEU A 8 -3.98 -0.58 0.32
CA LEU A 8 -2.68 -0.43 0.97
C LEU A 8 -2.15 -1.83 1.27
N ASN A 9 -1.01 -2.16 0.66
CA ASN A 9 -0.30 -3.39 0.89
C ASN A 9 1.06 -3.10 1.57
N ALA A 10 1.46 -3.96 2.51
CA ALA A 10 2.82 -4.00 3.02
C ALA A 10 3.62 -5.04 2.25
N VAL A 11 4.84 -4.69 1.91
CA VAL A 11 5.80 -5.58 1.28
C VAL A 11 7.03 -5.64 2.14
N VAL A 12 7.45 -6.86 2.46
CA VAL A 12 8.62 -7.12 3.29
C VAL A 12 9.70 -7.71 2.40
N CYS A 13 10.86 -7.10 2.37
CA CYS A 13 11.99 -7.51 1.56
C CYS A 13 13.12 -8.06 2.42
N THR A 14 14.01 -8.84 1.82
CA THR A 14 15.19 -9.35 2.52
C THR A 14 16.28 -8.28 2.67
N THR A 15 16.27 -7.27 1.79
CA THR A 15 17.24 -6.18 1.76
C THR A 15 16.54 -4.81 1.71
N PRO A 16 17.16 -3.74 2.24
CA PRO A 16 16.66 -2.37 2.11
C PRO A 16 16.65 -1.83 0.67
N ALA A 17 17.34 -2.51 -0.26
CA ALA A 17 17.31 -2.22 -1.69
C ALA A 17 16.08 -2.82 -2.40
N HIS A 18 15.25 -3.60 -1.68
CA HIS A 18 14.00 -4.20 -2.17
C HIS A 18 14.19 -5.17 -3.35
N ASP A 19 15.35 -5.84 -3.42
CA ASP A 19 15.69 -6.74 -4.53
C ASP A 19 14.93 -8.07 -4.50
N ASN A 20 14.58 -8.53 -3.30
CA ASN A 20 13.84 -9.79 -3.09
C ASN A 20 12.81 -9.60 -1.98
N CYS A 21 11.53 -9.72 -2.34
CA CYS A 21 10.43 -9.38 -1.46
C CYS A 21 9.41 -10.51 -1.34
N MET A 22 8.91 -10.69 -0.13
CA MET A 22 7.77 -11.54 0.14
C MET A 22 6.51 -11.00 -0.56
N PRO A 23 5.52 -11.86 -0.83
CA PRO A 23 4.24 -11.43 -1.38
C PRO A 23 3.60 -10.34 -0.52
N ALA A 24 3.03 -9.35 -1.21
CA ALA A 24 2.41 -8.20 -0.57
C ALA A 24 1.24 -8.62 0.34
N GLN A 25 1.23 -8.10 1.56
CA GLN A 25 0.22 -8.36 2.57
C GLN A 25 -0.77 -7.20 2.61
N PHE A 26 -2.06 -7.52 2.49
CA PHE A 26 -3.12 -6.52 2.59
C PHE A 26 -3.18 -5.93 4.00
N LEU A 27 -3.21 -4.60 4.09
CA LEU A 27 -3.35 -3.89 5.37
C LEU A 27 -4.64 -3.10 5.48
N TRP A 28 -5.00 -2.37 4.44
CA TRP A 28 -6.09 -1.40 4.54
C TRP A 28 -6.67 -1.07 3.17
N MET A 29 -7.94 -0.67 3.13
CA MET A 29 -8.59 -0.15 1.94
C MET A 29 -9.34 1.15 2.27
N ALA A 30 -9.35 2.07 1.30
CA ALA A 30 -10.12 3.30 1.44
C ALA A 30 -11.63 3.03 1.49
N PRO A 31 -12.41 3.82 2.26
CA PRO A 31 -13.85 3.66 2.31
C PRO A 31 -14.52 3.79 0.94
N LYS A 32 -15.51 2.94 0.66
CA LYS A 32 -16.19 2.84 -0.64
C LYS A 32 -17.06 4.05 -1.01
N PHE A 33 -17.37 4.93 -0.05
CA PHE A 33 -18.20 6.11 -0.29
C PHE A 33 -17.45 7.29 -0.94
N LEU A 34 -16.13 7.18 -1.09
CA LEU A 34 -15.29 8.19 -1.73
C LEU A 34 -15.13 7.92 -3.22
N ASN A 35 -14.92 8.97 -4.03
CA ASN A 35 -14.57 8.82 -5.45
C ASN A 35 -13.16 8.26 -5.63
N ASP A 36 -12.87 7.76 -6.83
CA ASP A 36 -11.65 7.00 -7.14
C ASP A 36 -10.37 7.80 -6.88
N ALA A 37 -10.34 9.07 -7.28
CA ALA A 37 -9.20 9.96 -7.06
C ALA A 37 -8.94 10.19 -5.56
N ALA A 38 -10.01 10.37 -4.77
CA ALA A 38 -9.90 10.52 -3.33
C ALA A 38 -9.42 9.21 -2.65
N ARG A 39 -9.89 8.05 -3.13
CA ARG A 39 -9.43 6.74 -2.62
C ARG A 39 -7.96 6.50 -2.91
N ALA A 40 -7.52 6.74 -4.14
CA ALA A 40 -6.11 6.64 -4.54
C ALA A 40 -5.25 7.57 -3.67
N ARG A 41 -5.66 8.83 -3.53
CA ARG A 41 -4.94 9.82 -2.73
C ARG A 41 -4.82 9.41 -1.26
N GLN A 42 -5.91 8.98 -0.61
CA GLN A 42 -5.85 8.54 0.79
C GLN A 42 -4.93 7.34 0.98
N CYS A 43 -4.97 6.39 0.05
CA CYS A 43 -4.12 5.21 0.09
C CYS A 43 -2.64 5.55 -0.08
N SER A 44 -2.29 6.39 -1.07
CA SER A 44 -0.90 6.86 -1.25
C SER A 44 -0.41 7.69 -0.07
N THR A 45 -1.23 8.62 0.45
CA THR A 45 -0.85 9.42 1.64
C THR A 45 -0.60 8.52 2.85
N ARG A 46 -1.41 7.48 3.05
CA ARG A 46 -1.21 6.54 4.16
C ARG A 46 0.04 5.69 3.97
N ALA A 47 0.31 5.23 2.75
CA ALA A 47 1.55 4.53 2.41
C ALA A 47 2.78 5.39 2.71
N GLU A 48 2.79 6.65 2.27
CA GLU A 48 3.88 7.59 2.55
C GLU A 48 4.08 7.84 4.04
N GLN A 49 2.99 8.01 4.81
CA GLN A 49 3.07 8.20 6.26
C GLN A 49 3.71 7.00 6.95
N LEU A 50 3.33 5.78 6.56
CA LEU A 50 3.89 4.55 7.12
C LEU A 50 5.34 4.35 6.70
N ASN A 51 5.69 4.61 5.44
CA ASN A 51 7.06 4.57 4.94
C ASN A 51 7.98 5.60 5.62
N LYS A 52 7.45 6.75 6.04
CA LYS A 52 8.21 7.75 6.81
C LYS A 52 8.34 7.37 8.29
N ALA A 53 7.33 6.73 8.85
CA ALA A 53 7.29 6.34 10.26
C ALA A 53 8.00 5.01 10.55
N GLN A 54 8.26 4.17 9.53
CA GLN A 54 8.88 2.87 9.74
C GLN A 54 10.36 3.00 10.12
N THR A 55 10.76 2.26 11.14
CA THR A 55 12.17 2.11 11.53
C THR A 55 12.87 1.05 10.70
N ASP A 56 12.13 0.03 10.27
CA ASP A 56 12.63 -1.06 9.43
C ASP A 56 12.49 -0.71 7.95
N ARG A 57 13.62 -0.56 7.25
CA ARG A 57 13.66 -0.23 5.82
C ARG A 57 13.45 -1.43 4.91
N THR A 58 13.42 -2.63 5.47
CA THR A 58 13.08 -3.85 4.73
C THR A 58 11.58 -3.94 4.45
N ILE A 59 10.76 -3.23 5.21
CA ILE A 59 9.33 -3.09 4.96
C ILE A 59 9.10 -1.86 4.10
N PHE A 60 8.18 -1.93 3.15
CA PHE A 60 7.62 -0.75 2.50
C PHE A 60 6.14 -0.93 2.22
N TYR A 61 5.42 0.16 2.35
CA TYR A 61 3.99 0.25 2.15
C TYR A 61 3.73 0.86 0.77
N ARG A 62 2.91 0.20 -0.04
CA ARG A 62 2.52 0.69 -1.37
C ARG A 62 1.01 0.63 -1.53
N CYS A 63 0.51 1.49 -2.40
CA CYS A 63 -0.90 1.49 -2.77
C CYS A 63 -1.06 0.83 -4.13
N ASP A 64 -1.86 -0.23 -4.21
CA ASP A 64 -2.11 -0.96 -5.45
C ASP A 64 -3.62 -1.08 -5.74
N GLU A 65 -3.98 -1.20 -7.01
CA GLU A 65 -5.37 -1.44 -7.45
C GLU A 65 -5.85 -2.86 -7.15
N ARG A 66 -4.94 -3.73 -6.70
CA ARG A 66 -5.16 -5.14 -6.40
C ARG A 66 -4.72 -5.47 -4.97
N ARG A 67 -5.55 -6.26 -4.30
CA ARG A 67 -5.26 -6.75 -2.94
C ARG A 67 -4.11 -7.77 -3.00
N GLY A 68 -2.99 -7.49 -2.33
CA GLY A 68 -1.82 -8.37 -2.25
C GLY A 68 -1.06 -8.53 -3.57
N ALA A 69 -0.91 -7.45 -4.34
CA ALA A 69 -0.21 -7.43 -5.64
C ALA A 69 1.29 -7.16 -5.55
#